data_AF-A0A7C8P3R4-F1
#
_entry.id   AF-A0A7C8P3R4-F1
#
_cell.length_a   1.000
_cell.length_b   1.000
_cell.length_c   1.000
_cell.angle_alpha   90.00
_cell.angle_beta   90.00
_cell.angle_gamma   90.00
#
_symmetry.space_group_name_H-M   'P 1'
#
loop_
_entity.id
_entity.type
_entity.pdbx_description
1 polymer ?
#
loop_
_entity_poly.entity_id
_entity_poly.type
_entity_poly.pdbx_seq_one_letter_code
_entity_poly.pdbx_strand_id
1 'polypeptide(L)'
;MKLAVLYALTALVPSAFSHCLITGAYGNANHKIRSYGIGLLEDTNRRVDSRVDGQRDCTVFSDPAMTPNGGVENCQKCPLYDTNCSKCRKRHLPGCGRTYYASGSKYYVVDHPELKGTDPARPFYNSAYIHTANWIEWLREKGKIPIVTAGGWLWVTMFQQTTDGAGPYYCMLDQAGKGEEWVNMTVPVVSPGIQGASPCNNQNWEWPLKLPQDLKCTGEYGALKNVCLAKCFNDAPNGPFGGCIAFQQVESGPDMDKEPRSFETNPKCRGFQYRLPISDGQIRFLAGDDSIGAVAKAYIRDMLKPGK
;
A
#
# COMPACT_ATOMS: atom_id res chain seq x y z
N MET A 1 -48.28 -25.18 -4.07
CA MET A 1 -47.60 -24.59 -2.89
C MET A 1 -46.45 -25.51 -2.47
N LYS A 2 -45.21 -25.19 -2.86
CA LYS A 2 -43.97 -25.47 -2.11
C LYS A 2 -42.82 -24.76 -2.83
N LEU A 3 -42.18 -23.88 -2.07
CA LEU A 3 -41.32 -22.78 -2.47
C LEU A 3 -40.03 -23.23 -3.16
N ALA A 4 -39.66 -22.51 -4.23
CA ALA A 4 -38.30 -22.37 -4.68
C ALA A 4 -37.49 -21.65 -3.59
N VAL A 5 -36.48 -22.32 -3.03
CA VAL A 5 -35.51 -21.68 -2.15
C VAL A 5 -34.45 -21.03 -3.03
N LEU A 6 -34.67 -19.75 -3.32
CA LEU A 6 -33.67 -18.86 -3.89
C LEU A 6 -32.63 -18.58 -2.80
N TYR A 7 -31.47 -19.24 -2.85
CA TYR A 7 -30.30 -18.83 -2.06
C TYR A 7 -29.73 -17.55 -2.67
N ALA A 8 -30.36 -16.43 -2.38
CA ALA A 8 -29.86 -15.09 -2.67
C ALA A 8 -29.58 -14.38 -1.35
N LEU A 9 -28.41 -14.64 -0.79
CA LEU A 9 -27.77 -13.77 0.19
C LEU A 9 -26.29 -13.68 -0.20
N THR A 10 -26.07 -13.10 -1.37
CA THR A 10 -24.80 -12.45 -1.68
C THR A 10 -24.60 -11.38 -0.62
N ALA A 11 -23.75 -11.66 0.36
CA ALA A 11 -23.11 -10.60 1.10
C ALA A 11 -22.47 -9.69 0.05
N LEU A 12 -23.00 -8.48 -0.13
CA LEU A 12 -22.35 -7.42 -0.88
C LEU A 12 -21.05 -7.09 -0.14
N VAL A 13 -20.00 -7.88 -0.42
CA VAL A 13 -18.65 -7.56 -0.02
C VAL A 13 -18.29 -6.30 -0.81
N PRO A 14 -17.96 -5.19 -0.15
CA PRO A 14 -17.51 -3.98 -0.83
C PRO A 14 -16.37 -4.32 -1.78
N SER A 15 -16.61 -4.24 -3.08
CA SER A 15 -15.70 -4.59 -4.16
C SER A 15 -14.67 -3.48 -4.42
N ALA A 16 -14.04 -2.97 -3.37
CA ALA A 16 -12.83 -2.17 -3.50
C ALA A 16 -11.63 -3.10 -3.39
N PHE A 17 -10.81 -3.18 -4.42
CA PHE A 17 -9.60 -4.03 -4.43
C PHE A 17 -8.31 -3.20 -4.39
N SER A 18 -8.38 -1.89 -4.10
CA SER A 18 -7.22 -1.19 -3.56
C SER A 18 -7.18 -1.47 -2.06
N HIS A 19 -6.06 -1.94 -1.55
CA HIS A 19 -5.92 -2.27 -0.14
C HIS A 19 -5.61 -1.01 0.67
N CYS A 20 -4.45 -0.43 0.41
CA CYS A 20 -4.07 0.90 0.87
C CYS A 20 -3.32 1.67 -0.20
N LEU A 21 -3.30 2.99 -0.03
CA LEU A 21 -2.77 3.94 -1.00
C LEU A 21 -2.11 5.10 -0.28
N ILE A 22 -0.98 5.59 -0.76
CA ILE A 22 -0.43 6.87 -0.30
C ILE A 22 -1.14 7.97 -1.08
N THR A 23 -2.15 8.61 -0.48
CA THR A 23 -2.97 9.64 -1.14
C THR A 23 -2.44 11.05 -0.90
N GLY A 24 -1.42 11.20 -0.06
CA GLY A 24 -0.83 12.50 0.23
C GLY A 24 0.60 12.37 0.75
N ALA A 25 1.47 13.26 0.26
CA ALA A 25 2.79 13.48 0.80
C ALA A 25 3.24 14.93 0.60
N TYR A 26 3.96 15.49 1.57
CA TYR A 26 4.62 16.80 1.44
C TYR A 26 5.80 16.87 2.42
N GLY A 27 6.82 17.65 2.06
CA GLY A 27 8.06 17.74 2.84
C GLY A 27 8.18 19.04 3.60
N ASN A 28 9.05 19.05 4.62
CA ASN A 28 9.28 20.19 5.51
C ASN A 28 9.85 21.43 4.81
N ALA A 29 10.52 21.30 3.66
CA ALA A 29 11.12 22.47 3.00
C ALA A 29 10.06 23.32 2.29
N ASN A 30 8.99 22.70 1.78
CA ASN A 30 7.87 23.39 1.14
C ASN A 30 6.59 22.55 1.19
N HIS A 31 5.63 22.93 2.03
CA HIS A 31 4.42 22.16 2.29
C HIS A 31 3.35 22.33 1.19
N LYS A 32 3.53 23.32 0.31
CA LYS A 32 2.61 23.60 -0.79
C LYS A 32 2.82 22.62 -1.95
N ILE A 33 4.01 22.04 -2.06
CA ILE A 33 4.32 21.03 -3.09
C ILE A 33 3.91 19.67 -2.53
N ARG A 34 2.73 19.22 -2.98
CA ARG A 34 2.11 17.97 -2.54
C ARG A 34 2.20 16.91 -3.62
N SER A 35 2.30 15.66 -3.18
CA SER A 35 2.35 14.48 -4.02
C SER A 35 1.52 13.35 -3.42
N TYR A 36 1.65 12.17 -4.01
CA TYR A 36 1.04 10.91 -3.63
C TYR A 36 1.99 9.77 -4.00
N GLY A 37 1.58 8.54 -3.69
CA GLY A 37 2.35 7.36 -4.01
C GLY A 37 2.52 7.18 -5.51
N ILE A 38 3.74 6.83 -5.94
CA ILE A 38 3.99 6.30 -7.28
C ILE A 38 3.03 5.14 -7.54
N GLY A 39 2.39 5.14 -8.72
CA GLY A 39 1.37 4.14 -9.08
C GLY A 39 -0.06 4.62 -8.86
N LEU A 40 -0.29 5.72 -8.11
CA LEU A 40 -1.62 6.28 -7.89
C LEU A 40 -2.05 7.17 -9.06
N LEU A 41 -3.20 6.89 -9.67
CA LEU A 41 -3.79 7.69 -10.74
C LEU A 41 -4.90 8.60 -10.16
N GLU A 42 -4.78 9.93 -10.27
CA GLU A 42 -5.69 10.87 -9.58
C GLU A 42 -7.17 10.64 -9.93
N ASP A 43 -7.48 10.37 -11.20
CA ASP A 43 -8.85 10.27 -11.73
C ASP A 43 -9.52 8.89 -11.54
N THR A 44 -8.86 7.96 -10.85
CA THR A 44 -9.43 6.64 -10.55
C THR A 44 -10.67 6.76 -9.66
N ASN A 45 -11.79 6.20 -10.11
CA ASN A 45 -12.99 6.07 -9.29
C ASN A 45 -12.75 5.04 -8.18
N ARG A 46 -12.65 5.50 -6.93
CA ARG A 46 -12.40 4.66 -5.74
C ARG A 46 -13.66 4.37 -4.92
N ARG A 47 -14.84 4.52 -5.53
CA ARG A 47 -16.11 4.12 -4.91
C ARG A 47 -16.22 2.60 -4.82
N VAL A 48 -17.08 2.16 -3.91
CA VAL A 48 -17.23 0.75 -3.47
C VAL A 48 -17.54 -0.24 -4.60
N ASP A 49 -18.05 0.24 -5.73
CA ASP A 49 -18.47 -0.55 -6.89
C ASP A 49 -17.44 -0.64 -8.03
N SER A 50 -16.34 0.13 -8.00
CA SER A 50 -15.33 0.11 -9.08
C SER A 50 -14.16 -0.83 -8.80
N ARG A 51 -14.40 -2.13 -9.05
CA ARG A 51 -13.42 -3.20 -8.88
C ARG A 51 -12.13 -3.00 -9.70
N VAL A 52 -12.25 -2.58 -10.96
CA VAL A 52 -11.13 -2.50 -11.90
C VAL A 52 -10.29 -1.25 -11.68
N ASP A 53 -10.91 -0.14 -11.28
CA ASP A 53 -10.22 1.12 -11.10
C ASP A 53 -9.34 1.08 -9.83
N GLY A 54 -9.86 0.58 -8.71
CA GLY A 54 -9.04 0.44 -7.48
C GLY A 54 -7.81 -0.46 -7.64
N GLN A 55 -7.88 -1.47 -8.50
CA GLN A 55 -6.76 -2.39 -8.76
C GLN A 55 -5.60 -1.73 -9.53
N ARG A 56 -5.86 -0.65 -10.27
CA ARG A 56 -4.81 0.08 -11.02
C ARG A 56 -3.84 0.83 -10.12
N ASP A 57 -4.35 1.31 -8.99
CA ASP A 57 -3.62 2.23 -8.12
C ASP A 57 -2.96 1.55 -6.93
N CYS A 58 -3.30 0.29 -6.67
CA CYS A 58 -2.75 -0.43 -5.53
C CYS A 58 -1.35 -0.91 -5.86
N THR A 59 -0.38 -0.44 -5.08
CA THR A 59 0.98 -0.97 -5.13
C THR A 59 1.09 -2.16 -4.19
N VAL A 60 1.60 -3.25 -4.74
CA VAL A 60 1.90 -4.49 -4.03
C VAL A 60 3.38 -4.82 -4.14
N PHE A 61 4.00 -5.19 -3.03
CA PHE A 61 5.42 -5.52 -2.97
C PHE A 61 5.65 -7.02 -2.91
N SER A 62 4.90 -7.78 -3.70
CA SER A 62 5.07 -9.21 -3.82
C SER A 62 4.99 -9.69 -5.26
N ASP A 63 5.72 -10.77 -5.57
CA ASP A 63 5.65 -11.47 -6.84
C ASP A 63 5.25 -12.94 -6.60
N PRO A 64 4.13 -13.41 -7.18
CA PRO A 64 3.11 -12.62 -7.91
C PRO A 64 2.37 -11.61 -6.99
N ALA A 65 1.72 -10.58 -7.57
CA ALA A 65 0.88 -9.63 -6.82
C ALA A 65 -0.33 -10.31 -6.17
N MET A 66 -0.89 -11.32 -6.83
CA MET A 66 -1.78 -12.31 -6.21
C MET A 66 -1.69 -13.68 -6.87
N THR A 67 -1.93 -14.70 -6.07
CA THR A 67 -2.33 -16.02 -6.55
C THR A 67 -3.85 -16.10 -6.47
N PRO A 68 -4.59 -16.37 -7.57
CA PRO A 68 -5.98 -16.80 -7.43
C PRO A 68 -5.97 -18.10 -6.62
N ASN A 69 -6.74 -18.17 -5.54
CA ASN A 69 -6.88 -19.38 -4.72
C ASN A 69 -5.55 -19.97 -4.21
N GLY A 70 -4.57 -19.15 -3.85
CA GLY A 70 -3.35 -19.64 -3.19
C GLY A 70 -2.39 -20.46 -4.05
N GLY A 71 -2.63 -20.66 -5.34
CA GLY A 71 -1.80 -21.51 -6.18
C GLY A 71 -0.96 -20.74 -7.18
N VAL A 72 0.34 -20.57 -6.91
CA VAL A 72 1.29 -20.59 -8.03
C VAL A 72 1.25 -22.02 -8.56
N GLU A 73 1.08 -22.21 -9.87
CA GLU A 73 1.12 -23.53 -10.50
C GLU A 73 2.44 -24.21 -10.11
N ASN A 74 2.37 -25.39 -9.45
CA ASN A 74 3.47 -26.12 -8.77
C ASN A 74 3.86 -25.70 -7.33
N CYS A 75 3.08 -24.86 -6.64
CA CYS A 75 3.25 -24.57 -5.21
C CYS A 75 2.80 -25.73 -4.28
N GLN A 76 3.01 -26.99 -4.68
CA GLN A 76 2.68 -28.18 -3.88
C GLN A 76 3.68 -28.43 -2.73
N LYS A 77 4.71 -27.59 -2.58
CA LYS A 77 5.81 -27.74 -1.60
C LYS A 77 5.56 -27.01 -0.27
N CYS A 78 4.43 -26.33 -0.15
CA CYS A 78 3.99 -25.65 1.06
C CYS A 78 2.72 -26.35 1.56
N PRO A 79 2.51 -26.51 2.88
CA PRO A 79 1.24 -27.01 3.41
C PRO A 79 0.08 -26.18 2.85
N LEU A 80 -1.10 -26.79 2.69
CA LEU A 80 -2.30 -26.13 2.15
C LEU A 80 -2.50 -24.76 2.84
N TYR A 81 -2.41 -23.69 2.03
CA TYR A 81 -2.63 -22.28 2.38
C TYR A 81 -1.56 -21.57 3.25
N ASP A 82 -0.28 -21.66 2.88
CA ASP A 82 0.76 -20.74 3.38
C ASP A 82 1.01 -19.59 2.38
N THR A 83 0.38 -18.43 2.61
CA THR A 83 0.54 -17.21 1.80
C THR A 83 1.92 -16.54 1.97
N ASN A 84 2.71 -16.97 2.96
CA ASN A 84 4.06 -16.51 3.27
C ASN A 84 5.16 -17.44 2.77
N CYS A 85 4.82 -18.53 2.08
CA CYS A 85 5.80 -19.49 1.61
C CYS A 85 6.77 -18.87 0.58
N SER A 86 8.03 -18.69 0.99
CA SER A 86 9.08 -18.07 0.16
C SER A 86 9.41 -18.85 -1.12
N LYS A 87 9.01 -20.13 -1.19
CA LYS A 87 9.17 -20.98 -2.38
C LYS A 87 8.24 -20.60 -3.53
N CYS A 88 7.15 -19.89 -3.24
CA CYS A 88 6.11 -19.57 -4.21
C CYS A 88 5.85 -18.07 -4.31
N ARG A 89 6.35 -17.28 -3.36
CA ARG A 89 6.13 -15.84 -3.37
C ARG A 89 7.35 -15.10 -2.87
N LYS A 90 7.80 -14.14 -3.67
CA LYS A 90 8.82 -13.17 -3.24
C LYS A 90 8.11 -11.97 -2.63
N ARG A 91 8.20 -11.78 -1.33
CA ARG A 91 7.72 -10.57 -0.63
C ARG A 91 8.84 -9.52 -0.60
N HIS A 92 8.47 -8.28 -0.30
CA HIS A 92 9.36 -7.11 -0.24
C HIS A 92 10.20 -6.90 -1.50
N LEU A 93 9.52 -6.92 -2.66
CA LEU A 93 10.17 -6.68 -3.95
C LEU A 93 11.01 -5.39 -3.98
N PRO A 94 12.14 -5.38 -4.70
CA PRO A 94 12.83 -4.13 -5.00
C PRO A 94 11.95 -3.22 -5.87
N GLY A 95 12.39 -1.98 -6.04
CA GLY A 95 11.67 -0.93 -6.74
C GLY A 95 10.40 -0.50 -6.01
N CYS A 96 9.49 0.07 -6.78
CA CYS A 96 8.23 0.62 -6.28
C CYS A 96 7.04 -0.33 -6.46
N GLY A 97 7.32 -1.63 -6.50
CA GLY A 97 6.30 -2.67 -6.49
C GLY A 97 5.63 -2.88 -7.85
N ARG A 98 4.53 -3.63 -7.78
CA ARG A 98 3.69 -4.02 -8.92
C ARG A 98 2.31 -3.40 -8.76
N THR A 99 1.55 -3.39 -9.85
CA THR A 99 0.10 -3.10 -9.82
C THR A 99 -0.67 -4.32 -10.32
N TYR A 100 -1.92 -4.47 -9.90
CA TYR A 100 -2.80 -5.52 -10.42
C TYR A 100 -3.17 -5.30 -11.88
N TYR A 101 -3.18 -4.05 -12.33
CA TYR A 101 -3.57 -3.72 -13.69
C TYR A 101 -2.58 -2.72 -14.28
N ALA A 102 -1.85 -3.16 -15.31
CA ALA A 102 -1.13 -2.25 -16.19
C ALA A 102 -1.94 -2.02 -17.47
N SER A 103 -2.11 -0.75 -17.83
CA SER A 103 -2.28 -0.40 -19.24
C SER A 103 -0.90 -0.48 -19.89
N GLY A 104 -0.79 -0.81 -21.19
CA GLY A 104 0.48 -0.86 -21.93
C GLY A 104 1.18 0.50 -22.11
N SER A 105 1.11 1.37 -21.11
CA SER A 105 1.79 2.66 -21.02
C SER A 105 3.23 2.47 -20.55
N LYS A 106 4.08 3.45 -20.89
CA LYS A 106 5.49 3.51 -20.46
C LYS A 106 5.69 3.49 -18.94
N TYR A 107 4.65 3.74 -18.16
CA TYR A 107 4.72 3.80 -16.69
C TYR A 107 4.74 2.43 -16.02
N TYR A 108 4.59 1.36 -16.81
CA TYR A 108 4.63 -0.02 -16.34
C TYR A 108 5.59 -0.84 -17.21
N VAL A 109 6.32 -1.75 -16.57
CA VAL A 109 7.17 -2.74 -17.25
C VAL A 109 6.49 -4.09 -17.17
N VAL A 110 6.05 -4.61 -18.32
CA VAL A 110 5.48 -5.95 -18.42
C VAL A 110 6.62 -6.97 -18.45
N ASP A 111 6.72 -7.82 -17.43
CA ASP A 111 7.84 -8.74 -17.23
C ASP A 111 7.63 -10.10 -17.92
N HIS A 112 6.38 -10.48 -18.17
CA HIS A 112 6.02 -11.72 -18.84
C HIS A 112 4.91 -11.50 -19.88
N PRO A 113 5.23 -11.54 -21.19
CA PRO A 113 4.18 -11.54 -22.22
C PRO A 113 3.28 -12.79 -22.13
N GLU A 114 3.78 -13.87 -21.49
CA GLU A 114 3.06 -15.13 -21.29
C GLU A 114 2.21 -15.22 -20.02
N LEU A 115 2.35 -14.29 -19.05
CA LEU A 115 1.41 -14.19 -17.93
C LEU A 115 0.10 -13.63 -18.44
N LYS A 116 -0.67 -14.47 -19.13
CA LYS A 116 -2.11 -14.26 -19.30
C LYS A 116 -2.66 -14.17 -17.88
N GLY A 117 -3.20 -13.00 -17.55
CA GLY A 117 -4.05 -12.86 -16.38
C GLY A 117 -4.98 -14.06 -16.29
N THR A 118 -5.22 -14.56 -15.08
CA THR A 118 -6.07 -15.74 -14.86
C THR A 118 -7.53 -15.52 -15.30
N ASP A 119 -7.85 -14.29 -15.69
CA ASP A 119 -9.04 -13.88 -16.39
C ASP A 119 -8.74 -13.76 -17.90
N PRO A 120 -9.30 -14.63 -18.76
CA PRO A 120 -9.14 -14.58 -20.21
C PRO A 120 -9.59 -13.24 -20.84
N ALA A 121 -10.43 -12.46 -20.16
CA ALA A 121 -10.86 -11.13 -20.60
C ALA A 121 -9.84 -10.02 -20.26
N ARG A 122 -8.81 -10.32 -19.45
CA ARG A 122 -7.85 -9.34 -18.90
C ARG A 122 -6.42 -9.90 -18.92
N PRO A 123 -5.81 -10.01 -20.11
CA PRO A 123 -4.54 -10.72 -20.29
C PRO A 123 -3.35 -10.09 -19.56
N PHE A 124 -3.41 -8.82 -19.13
CA PHE A 124 -2.30 -8.13 -18.44
C PHE A 124 -2.45 -8.06 -16.91
N TYR A 125 -3.44 -8.76 -16.34
CA TYR A 125 -3.64 -8.77 -14.89
C TYR A 125 -2.40 -9.32 -14.17
N ASN A 126 -1.88 -8.59 -13.16
CA ASN A 126 -0.76 -9.01 -12.30
C ASN A 126 0.61 -9.18 -13.01
N SER A 127 0.78 -8.63 -14.22
CA SER A 127 1.96 -8.89 -15.07
C SER A 127 2.97 -7.75 -15.14
N ALA A 128 2.87 -6.74 -14.24
CA ALA A 128 3.65 -5.52 -14.44
C ALA A 128 4.23 -4.91 -13.16
N TYR A 129 5.50 -4.53 -13.29
CA TYR A 129 6.18 -3.64 -12.36
C TYR A 129 5.85 -2.18 -12.67
N ILE A 130 5.85 -1.36 -11.63
CA ILE A 130 5.82 0.09 -11.76
C ILE A 130 7.19 0.56 -12.27
N HIS A 131 7.21 1.29 -13.39
CA HIS A 131 8.45 1.87 -13.92
C HIS A 131 8.83 3.13 -13.12
N THR A 132 9.60 2.94 -12.05
CA THR A 132 9.97 4.01 -11.09
C THR A 132 10.43 5.30 -11.77
N ALA A 133 11.39 5.23 -12.70
CA ALA A 133 11.92 6.43 -13.36
C ALA A 133 10.86 7.25 -14.12
N ASN A 134 10.08 6.58 -14.98
CA ASN A 134 9.04 7.22 -15.77
C ASN A 134 7.96 7.86 -14.89
N TRP A 135 7.63 7.23 -13.75
CA TRP A 135 6.72 7.82 -12.78
C TRP A 135 7.30 9.06 -12.09
N ILE A 136 8.58 9.04 -11.72
CA ILE A 136 9.23 10.21 -11.12
C ILE A 136 9.28 11.37 -12.11
N GLU A 137 9.60 11.11 -13.37
CA GLU A 137 9.56 12.14 -14.41
C GLU A 137 8.17 12.72 -14.61
N TRP A 138 7.12 11.88 -14.57
CA TRP A 138 5.75 12.34 -14.64
C TRP A 138 5.35 13.19 -13.43
N LEU A 139 5.68 12.76 -12.22
CA LEU A 139 5.45 13.54 -11.00
C LEU A 139 6.20 14.88 -11.05
N ARG A 140 7.44 14.90 -11.56
CA ARG A 140 8.23 16.12 -11.79
C ARG A 140 7.51 17.07 -12.76
N GLU A 141 7.06 16.57 -13.90
CA GLU A 141 6.33 17.37 -14.90
C GLU A 141 5.02 17.97 -14.37
N LYS A 142 4.41 17.30 -13.39
CA LYS A 142 3.21 17.79 -12.69
C LYS A 142 3.51 18.71 -11.51
N GLY A 143 4.79 18.94 -11.18
CA GLY A 143 5.18 19.71 -9.99
C GLY A 143 4.79 19.01 -8.68
N LYS A 144 4.78 17.67 -8.66
CA LYS A 144 4.35 16.82 -7.54
C LYS A 144 5.53 16.03 -6.96
N ILE A 145 6.65 16.69 -6.70
CA ILE A 145 7.79 16.12 -5.98
C ILE A 145 7.94 16.88 -4.66
N PRO A 146 7.60 16.28 -3.50
CA PRO A 146 7.79 16.90 -2.20
C PRO A 146 9.24 17.34 -2.01
N ILE A 147 9.44 18.47 -1.34
CA ILE A 147 10.76 19.02 -1.08
C ILE A 147 11.07 18.94 0.41
N VAL A 148 12.21 18.37 0.75
CA VAL A 148 12.66 18.12 2.13
C VAL A 148 14.08 18.63 2.35
N THR A 149 14.47 18.75 3.61
CA THR A 149 15.88 18.95 4.01
C THR A 149 16.40 17.74 4.78
N ALA A 150 17.73 17.63 4.90
CA ALA A 150 18.34 16.69 5.84
C ALA A 150 17.88 17.00 7.27
N GLY A 151 17.65 15.96 8.07
CA GLY A 151 17.12 16.06 9.44
C GLY A 151 15.65 16.51 9.54
N GLY A 152 15.02 16.85 8.42
CA GLY A 152 13.64 17.29 8.34
C GLY A 152 12.64 16.14 8.41
N TRP A 153 11.49 16.32 7.76
CA TRP A 153 10.43 15.33 7.75
C TRP A 153 9.67 15.31 6.41
N LEU A 154 9.11 14.14 6.12
CA LEU A 154 8.18 13.90 5.02
C LEU A 154 6.84 13.47 5.62
N TRP A 155 5.79 14.27 5.43
CA TRP A 155 4.44 13.88 5.82
C TRP A 155 3.93 12.81 4.88
N VAL A 156 3.31 11.78 5.43
CA VAL A 156 2.70 10.67 4.70
C VAL A 156 1.24 10.56 5.13
N THR A 157 0.34 10.52 4.15
CA THR A 157 -1.08 10.19 4.31
C THR A 157 -1.33 8.85 3.61
N MET A 158 -1.47 7.79 4.41
CA MET A 158 -1.81 6.45 3.95
C MET A 158 -3.31 6.22 4.12
N PHE A 159 -4.03 6.09 3.02
CA PHE A 159 -5.44 5.77 3.02
C PHE A 159 -5.65 4.26 3.06
N GLN A 160 -6.28 3.78 4.13
CA GLN A 160 -6.83 2.44 4.19
C GLN A 160 -8.16 2.43 3.44
N GLN A 161 -8.24 1.62 2.38
CA GLN A 161 -9.47 1.44 1.60
C GLN A 161 -10.20 0.16 2.02
N THR A 162 -9.48 -0.92 2.30
CA THR A 162 -10.07 -2.19 2.74
C THR A 162 -9.48 -2.61 4.06
N THR A 163 -10.01 -3.71 4.60
CA THR A 163 -9.61 -4.21 5.91
C THR A 163 -8.22 -4.82 5.95
N ASP A 164 -7.71 -5.39 4.87
CA ASP A 164 -6.33 -5.88 4.71
C ASP A 164 -5.34 -4.79 4.24
N GLY A 165 -5.83 -3.56 4.09
CA GLY A 165 -5.04 -2.37 3.82
C GLY A 165 -4.68 -1.56 5.04
N ALA A 166 -4.85 -2.07 6.25
CA ALA A 166 -4.50 -1.37 7.46
C ALA A 166 -3.01 -1.51 7.79
N GLY A 167 -2.62 -1.03 8.97
CA GLY A 167 -1.27 -1.21 9.50
C GLY A 167 -1.10 -2.46 10.38
N PRO A 168 -0.01 -2.54 11.16
CA PRO A 168 1.06 -1.55 11.26
C PRO A 168 1.78 -1.31 9.93
N TYR A 169 2.18 -0.06 9.68
CA TYR A 169 2.98 0.30 8.51
C TYR A 169 4.46 0.38 8.86
N TYR A 170 5.28 -0.04 7.92
CA TYR A 170 6.73 0.05 7.93
C TYR A 170 7.15 0.98 6.79
N CYS A 171 8.20 1.77 7.00
CA CYS A 171 8.76 2.59 5.94
C CYS A 171 10.26 2.33 5.80
N MET A 172 10.78 2.47 4.60
CA MET A 172 12.19 2.36 4.26
C MET A 172 12.61 3.52 3.35
N LEU A 173 13.89 3.88 3.39
CA LEU A 173 14.51 4.94 2.61
C LEU A 173 15.52 4.37 1.61
N ASP A 174 15.45 4.82 0.37
CA ASP A 174 16.47 4.60 -0.67
C ASP A 174 17.05 5.97 -1.06
N GLN A 175 18.33 6.17 -0.73
CA GLN A 175 19.02 7.44 -0.94
C GLN A 175 19.57 7.60 -2.37
N ALA A 176 19.66 6.49 -3.13
CA ALA A 176 20.01 6.50 -4.55
C ALA A 176 18.84 6.94 -5.44
N GLY A 177 17.63 6.99 -4.90
CA GLY A 177 16.41 7.29 -5.62
C GLY A 177 15.98 6.19 -6.60
N LYS A 178 16.59 5.00 -6.59
CA LYS A 178 16.37 3.90 -7.55
C LYS A 178 15.40 2.83 -7.04
N GLY A 179 15.27 2.73 -5.72
CA GLY A 179 14.46 1.73 -5.04
C GLY A 179 15.12 0.36 -4.97
N GLU A 180 16.45 0.31 -5.00
CA GLU A 180 17.23 -0.94 -5.00
C GLU A 180 17.83 -1.22 -3.62
N GLU A 181 18.19 -0.16 -2.88
CA GLU A 181 18.84 -0.24 -1.58
C GLU A 181 18.01 0.47 -0.51
N TRP A 182 17.45 -0.31 0.40
CA TRP A 182 16.49 0.16 1.38
C TRP A 182 17.06 0.12 2.80
N VAL A 183 16.93 1.23 3.52
CA VAL A 183 17.25 1.34 4.94
C VAL A 183 15.95 1.54 5.74
N ASN A 184 15.75 0.74 6.78
CA ASN A 184 14.57 0.85 7.62
C ASN A 184 14.44 2.23 8.28
N MET A 185 13.21 2.73 8.36
CA MET A 185 12.87 3.97 9.04
C MET A 185 11.91 3.73 10.20
N THR A 186 11.99 4.60 11.19
CA THR A 186 11.04 4.61 12.31
C THR A 186 9.74 5.27 11.89
N VAL A 187 8.64 4.50 11.94
CA VAL A 187 7.28 5.03 11.76
C VAL A 187 6.72 5.36 13.15
N PRO A 188 6.34 6.62 13.43
CA PRO A 188 5.93 7.03 14.78
C PRO A 188 4.46 6.70 15.10
N VAL A 189 3.75 6.03 14.20
CA VAL A 189 2.35 5.65 14.32
C VAL A 189 2.22 4.14 14.53
N VAL A 190 1.52 3.77 15.59
CA VAL A 190 1.00 2.42 15.81
C VAL A 190 -0.41 2.38 15.22
N SER A 191 -0.51 2.15 13.92
CA SER A 191 -1.81 2.03 13.26
C SER A 191 -2.49 0.73 13.69
N PRO A 192 -3.78 0.76 14.09
CA PRO A 192 -4.52 -0.42 14.49
C PRO A 192 -4.56 -1.48 13.39
N GLY A 193 -4.26 -2.71 13.79
CA GLY A 193 -4.34 -3.88 12.93
C GLY A 193 -3.32 -4.93 13.31
N ILE A 194 -3.37 -6.07 12.62
CA ILE A 194 -2.39 -7.13 12.71
C ILE A 194 -2.14 -7.65 11.31
N GLN A 195 -0.87 -7.65 10.87
CA GLN A 195 -0.50 -8.06 9.51
C GLN A 195 -1.39 -7.35 8.45
N GLY A 196 -1.56 -6.03 8.57
CA GLY A 196 -2.41 -5.26 7.66
C GLY A 196 -3.93 -5.43 7.84
N ALA A 197 -4.39 -6.33 8.72
CA ALA A 197 -5.80 -6.62 8.93
C ALA A 197 -6.41 -5.73 10.02
N SER A 198 -7.48 -4.99 9.70
CA SER A 198 -8.25 -4.18 10.63
C SER A 198 -9.70 -4.01 10.18
N PRO A 199 -10.67 -4.10 11.09
CA PRO A 199 -12.08 -3.85 10.78
C PRO A 199 -12.43 -2.36 10.70
N CYS A 200 -11.49 -1.43 10.89
CA CYS A 200 -11.75 0.01 10.81
C CYS A 200 -12.42 0.38 9.46
N ASN A 201 -13.29 1.39 9.47
CA ASN A 201 -13.75 2.06 8.25
C ASN A 201 -12.59 2.65 7.45
N ASN A 202 -12.84 2.91 6.17
CA ASN A 202 -11.88 3.58 5.29
C ASN A 202 -11.47 4.91 5.89
N GLN A 203 -10.18 5.12 6.07
CA GLN A 203 -9.67 6.33 6.70
C GLN A 203 -8.20 6.56 6.41
N ASN A 204 -7.76 7.80 6.65
CA ASN A 204 -6.37 8.18 6.56
C ASN A 204 -5.64 7.87 7.86
N TRP A 205 -4.47 7.27 7.69
CA TRP A 205 -3.42 7.15 8.69
C TRP A 205 -2.32 8.12 8.30
N GLU A 206 -1.96 9.03 9.19
CA GLU A 206 -1.06 10.13 8.87
C GLU A 206 0.11 10.17 9.84
N TRP A 207 1.31 10.38 9.33
CA TRP A 207 2.51 10.54 10.17
C TRP A 207 3.58 11.39 9.48
N PRO A 208 4.39 12.12 10.27
CA PRO A 208 5.63 12.70 9.80
C PRO A 208 6.75 11.64 9.86
N LEU A 209 7.19 11.19 8.70
CA LEU A 209 8.37 10.34 8.58
C LEU A 209 9.63 11.20 8.77
N LYS A 210 10.33 10.99 9.88
CA LYS A 210 11.56 11.74 10.21
C LYS A 210 12.71 11.29 9.31
N LEU A 211 13.37 12.24 8.66
CA LEU A 211 14.49 11.98 7.76
C LEU A 211 15.84 12.00 8.52
N PRO A 212 16.86 11.24 8.06
CA PRO A 212 18.18 11.23 8.68
C PRO A 212 18.84 12.61 8.65
N GLN A 213 19.63 12.94 9.67
CA GLN A 213 20.41 14.19 9.74
C GLN A 213 21.49 14.25 8.64
N ASP A 214 21.99 13.10 8.21
CA ASP A 214 22.98 12.90 7.16
C ASP A 214 22.33 12.48 5.83
N LEU A 215 21.04 12.76 5.63
CA LEU A 215 20.33 12.45 4.39
C LEU A 215 21.13 12.97 3.19
N LYS A 216 21.34 12.09 2.21
CA LYS A 216 22.06 12.39 0.97
C LYS A 216 21.40 11.72 -0.22
N CYS A 217 20.43 12.41 -0.80
CA CYS A 217 19.77 11.97 -2.02
C CYS A 217 20.70 12.15 -3.23
N THR A 218 20.87 11.10 -4.01
CA THR A 218 21.77 11.07 -5.18
C THR A 218 21.06 10.72 -6.48
N GLY A 219 19.76 10.41 -6.45
CA GLY A 219 18.99 10.10 -7.66
C GLY A 219 18.86 11.29 -8.59
N GLU A 220 18.95 11.03 -9.89
CA GLU A 220 18.77 12.01 -10.96
C GLU A 220 17.75 11.52 -12.00
N TYR A 221 16.79 12.37 -12.36
CA TYR A 221 15.67 12.08 -13.27
C TYR A 221 15.46 13.26 -14.24
N GLY A 222 16.20 13.24 -15.34
CA GLY A 222 16.32 14.39 -16.24
C GLY A 222 16.96 15.58 -15.52
N ALA A 223 16.27 16.72 -15.48
CA ALA A 223 16.75 17.92 -14.78
C ALA A 223 16.55 17.87 -13.24
N LEU A 224 15.78 16.90 -12.73
CA LEU A 224 15.54 16.75 -11.30
C LEU A 224 16.72 16.00 -10.67
N LYS A 225 17.39 16.62 -9.69
CA LYS A 225 18.52 16.05 -8.96
C LYS A 225 18.21 15.88 -7.48
N ASN A 226 19.05 15.14 -6.77
CA ASN A 226 18.94 14.89 -5.33
C ASN A 226 17.61 14.23 -4.96
N VAL A 227 17.22 13.19 -5.71
CA VAL A 227 15.99 12.45 -5.48
C VAL A 227 16.26 11.24 -4.59
N CYS A 228 15.43 11.05 -3.57
CA CYS A 228 15.32 9.84 -2.76
C CYS A 228 13.95 9.21 -2.95
N LEU A 229 13.81 7.97 -2.50
CA LEU A 229 12.52 7.29 -2.37
C LEU A 229 12.26 6.89 -0.92
N ALA A 230 11.03 7.13 -0.45
CA ALA A 230 10.49 6.47 0.74
C ALA A 230 9.48 5.40 0.30
N LYS A 231 9.62 4.18 0.80
CA LYS A 231 8.69 3.08 0.56
C LYS A 231 7.98 2.75 1.85
N CYS A 232 6.66 2.90 1.89
CA CYS A 232 5.84 2.57 3.05
C CYS A 232 4.87 1.45 2.70
N PHE A 233 4.75 0.43 3.56
CA PHE A 233 3.96 -0.77 3.33
C PHE A 233 3.46 -1.39 4.63
N ASN A 234 2.39 -2.17 4.58
CA ASN A 234 1.94 -3.02 5.68
C ASN A 234 2.51 -4.44 5.58
N ASP A 235 2.28 -5.29 6.58
CA ASP A 235 2.70 -6.70 6.53
C ASP A 235 1.55 -7.64 6.14
N ALA A 236 0.66 -7.22 5.24
CA ALA A 236 -0.44 -8.06 4.78
C ALA A 236 0.08 -9.39 4.20
N PRO A 237 -0.45 -10.56 4.62
CA PRO A 237 -0.05 -11.87 4.10
C PRO A 237 -0.36 -12.00 2.62
N ASN A 238 -1.49 -11.46 2.16
CA ASN A 238 -1.84 -11.33 0.74
C ASN A 238 -1.22 -10.09 0.06
N GLY A 239 -0.44 -9.29 0.79
CA GLY A 239 0.42 -8.20 0.30
C GLY A 239 1.91 -8.56 0.41
N PRO A 240 2.83 -7.65 0.78
CA PRO A 240 2.61 -6.32 1.37
C PRO A 240 1.95 -5.28 0.45
N PHE A 241 1.12 -4.40 1.01
CA PHE A 241 0.50 -3.27 0.29
C PHE A 241 1.03 -1.93 0.76
N GLY A 242 1.10 -0.95 -0.14
CA GLY A 242 1.50 0.41 0.23
C GLY A 242 1.84 1.29 -0.97
N GLY A 243 3.04 1.87 -0.99
CA GLY A 243 3.55 2.66 -2.11
C GLY A 243 4.93 3.26 -1.89
N CYS A 244 5.51 3.80 -2.95
CA CYS A 244 6.70 4.66 -2.90
C CYS A 244 6.33 6.13 -2.99
N ILE A 245 7.11 7.00 -2.35
CA ILE A 245 7.07 8.45 -2.52
C ILE A 245 8.45 8.89 -3.01
N ALA A 246 8.51 9.56 -4.15
CA ALA A 246 9.71 10.26 -4.57
C ALA A 246 9.72 11.66 -4.01
N PHE A 247 10.86 12.10 -3.47
CA PHE A 247 11.02 13.43 -2.92
C PHE A 247 12.42 13.97 -3.24
N GLN A 248 12.53 15.30 -3.30
CA GLN A 248 13.77 16.00 -3.58
C GLN A 248 14.35 16.58 -2.30
N GLN A 249 15.64 16.33 -2.07
CA GLN A 249 16.40 17.03 -1.05
C GLN A 249 16.93 18.36 -1.58
N VAL A 250 16.77 19.39 -0.76
CA VAL A 250 17.39 20.72 -0.93
C VAL A 250 18.14 21.10 0.34
N GLU A 251 19.01 22.10 0.22
CA GLU A 251 19.71 22.66 1.39
C GLU A 251 18.76 23.47 2.26
N SER A 252 17.85 24.23 1.63
CA SER A 252 16.89 25.07 2.34
C SER A 252 15.58 25.28 1.59
N GLY A 253 14.53 25.69 2.32
CA GLY A 253 13.23 26.02 1.75
C GLY A 253 12.41 26.96 2.65
N PRO A 254 11.32 27.53 2.12
CA PRO A 254 10.51 28.55 2.80
C PRO A 254 9.81 28.07 4.08
N ASP A 255 9.67 26.76 4.27
CA ASP A 255 8.85 26.18 5.35
C ASP A 255 9.68 25.40 6.39
N MET A 256 11.03 25.44 6.34
CA MET A 256 11.89 24.60 7.17
C MET A 256 11.66 24.72 8.68
N ASP A 257 11.30 25.91 9.15
CA ASP A 257 11.05 26.19 10.58
C ASP A 257 9.67 25.72 11.04
N LYS A 258 8.85 25.18 10.14
CA LYS A 258 7.51 24.68 10.45
C LYS A 258 7.58 23.25 10.95
N GLU A 259 7.04 23.06 12.14
CA GLU A 259 6.76 21.74 12.68
C GLU A 259 5.73 20.99 11.80
N PRO A 260 5.80 19.66 11.73
CA PRO A 260 4.74 18.89 11.10
C PRO A 260 3.43 19.12 11.86
N ARG A 261 2.31 18.96 11.16
CA ARG A 261 1.00 18.98 11.81
C ARG A 261 0.99 17.96 12.95
N SER A 262 0.33 18.29 14.07
CA SER A 262 0.11 17.31 15.14
C SER A 262 -0.55 16.03 14.59
N PHE A 263 -0.03 14.88 15.01
CA PHE A 263 -0.53 13.56 14.66
C PHE A 263 -0.72 12.72 15.91
N GLU A 264 -1.66 11.78 15.87
CA GLU A 264 -1.89 10.84 16.97
C GLU A 264 -0.93 9.66 16.80
N THR A 265 -0.18 9.32 17.85
CA THR A 265 0.79 8.21 17.82
C THR A 265 0.12 6.84 17.79
N ASN A 266 -1.13 6.75 18.23
CA ASN A 266 -1.95 5.54 18.20
C ASN A 266 -3.38 5.87 17.77
N PRO A 267 -3.59 6.21 16.48
CA PRO A 267 -4.87 6.69 15.99
C PRO A 267 -5.94 5.60 16.07
N LYS A 268 -7.15 5.95 16.48
CA LYS A 268 -8.27 5.00 16.63
C LYS A 268 -9.08 4.78 15.35
N CYS A 269 -9.85 3.69 15.29
CA CYS A 269 -10.80 3.47 14.20
C CYS A 269 -11.94 4.51 14.20
N ARG A 270 -12.24 5.15 13.06
CA ARG A 270 -13.45 5.96 12.84
C ARG A 270 -14.67 5.08 12.52
N GLY A 271 -14.95 4.12 13.40
CA GLY A 271 -15.98 3.10 13.22
C GLY A 271 -15.49 1.86 12.44
N PHE A 272 -16.42 0.94 12.15
CA PHE A 272 -16.09 -0.39 11.62
C PHE A 272 -16.94 -0.76 10.40
N GLN A 273 -16.33 -1.48 9.45
CA GLN A 273 -16.98 -1.88 8.20
C GLN A 273 -17.99 -3.02 8.37
N TYR A 274 -17.84 -3.84 9.42
CA TYR A 274 -18.65 -5.04 9.65
C TYR A 274 -19.64 -4.85 10.80
N ARG A 275 -20.83 -5.45 10.63
CA ARG A 275 -21.78 -5.61 11.75
C ARG A 275 -21.19 -6.58 12.78
N LEU A 276 -21.30 -6.20 14.05
CA LEU A 276 -20.87 -7.03 15.17
C LEU A 276 -21.92 -8.10 15.51
N PRO A 277 -21.50 -9.29 15.99
CA PRO A 277 -20.12 -9.73 16.18
C PRO A 277 -19.49 -10.23 14.88
N ILE A 278 -18.17 -10.07 14.74
CA ILE A 278 -17.43 -10.65 13.62
C ILE A 278 -17.06 -12.12 13.87
N SER A 279 -17.27 -12.98 12.88
CA SER A 279 -16.96 -14.41 12.94
C SER A 279 -15.46 -14.68 12.73
N ASP A 280 -14.98 -15.86 13.14
CA ASP A 280 -13.61 -16.31 12.84
C ASP A 280 -13.33 -16.33 11.32
N GLY A 281 -14.32 -16.74 10.51
CA GLY A 281 -14.21 -16.74 9.06
C GLY A 281 -14.09 -15.33 8.48
N GLN A 282 -14.83 -14.37 9.03
CA GLN A 282 -14.66 -12.96 8.65
C GLN A 282 -13.26 -12.48 9.01
N ILE A 283 -12.75 -12.78 10.21
CA ILE A 283 -11.39 -12.39 10.62
C ILE A 283 -10.31 -12.96 9.68
N ARG A 284 -10.39 -14.25 9.34
CA ARG A 284 -9.50 -14.88 8.36
C ARG A 284 -9.53 -14.18 7.02
N PHE A 285 -10.73 -13.84 6.55
CA PHE A 285 -10.91 -13.07 5.34
C PHE A 285 -10.28 -11.66 5.43
N LEU A 286 -10.45 -10.94 6.54
CA LEU A 286 -9.81 -9.63 6.75
C LEU A 286 -8.28 -9.72 6.76
N ALA A 287 -7.74 -10.84 7.25
CA ALA A 287 -6.31 -11.04 7.33
C ALA A 287 -5.69 -11.59 6.04
N GLY A 288 -6.52 -12.06 5.10
CA GLY A 288 -6.02 -12.80 3.93
C GLY A 288 -5.18 -14.03 4.34
N ASP A 289 -5.45 -14.59 5.52
CA ASP A 289 -4.69 -15.68 6.13
C ASP A 289 -5.62 -16.61 6.92
N ASP A 290 -5.83 -17.81 6.38
CA ASP A 290 -6.64 -18.85 7.02
C ASP A 290 -5.97 -19.45 8.27
N SER A 291 -4.65 -19.29 8.38
CA SER A 291 -3.83 -19.78 9.49
C SER A 291 -3.77 -18.83 10.69
N ILE A 292 -4.41 -17.65 10.60
CA ILE A 292 -4.39 -16.63 11.65
C ILE A 292 -4.74 -17.22 13.04
N GLY A 293 -3.79 -17.10 13.97
CA GLY A 293 -3.84 -17.72 15.29
C GLY A 293 -4.88 -17.10 16.23
N ALA A 294 -5.19 -17.81 17.32
CA ALA A 294 -6.17 -17.37 18.32
C ALA A 294 -5.86 -15.99 18.92
N VAL A 295 -4.58 -15.68 19.15
CA VAL A 295 -4.13 -14.38 19.68
C VAL A 295 -4.46 -13.25 18.72
N ALA A 296 -4.15 -13.41 17.43
CA ALA A 296 -4.44 -12.42 16.41
C ALA A 296 -5.94 -12.20 16.22
N LYS A 297 -6.73 -13.28 16.23
CA LYS A 297 -8.20 -13.19 16.20
C LYS A 297 -8.76 -12.47 17.43
N ALA A 298 -8.19 -12.72 18.61
CA ALA A 298 -8.59 -12.03 19.84
C ALA A 298 -8.24 -10.53 19.79
N TYR A 299 -7.07 -10.17 19.25
CA TYR A 299 -6.67 -8.78 19.06
C TYR A 299 -7.65 -8.02 18.15
N ILE A 300 -7.97 -8.57 16.98
CA ILE A 300 -8.94 -7.97 16.05
C ILE A 300 -10.32 -7.78 16.71
N ARG A 301 -10.77 -8.74 17.52
CA ARG A 301 -12.02 -8.60 18.30
C ARG A 301 -11.94 -7.54 19.39
N ASP A 302 -10.78 -7.41 20.04
CA ASP A 302 -10.58 -6.42 21.09
C ASP A 302 -10.68 -5.00 20.54
N MET A 303 -10.21 -4.78 19.30
CA MET A 303 -10.35 -3.50 18.58
C MET A 303 -11.80 -3.06 18.38
N LEU A 304 -12.76 -3.99 18.41
CA LEU A 304 -14.18 -3.73 18.16
C LEU A 304 -14.99 -3.38 19.42
N LYS A 305 -14.38 -3.49 20.60
CA LYS A 305 -15.08 -3.22 21.86
C LYS A 305 -15.31 -1.71 22.03
N PRO A 306 -16.54 -1.26 22.34
CA PRO A 306 -16.81 0.15 22.60
C PRO A 306 -15.98 0.67 23.78
N GLY A 307 -15.46 1.90 23.67
CA GLY A 307 -14.87 2.62 24.80
C GLY A 307 -13.36 2.47 25.01
N LYS A 308 -12.60 2.06 23.99
CA LYS A 308 -11.14 2.19 23.97
C LYS A 308 -10.66 3.35 23.13
#